data_AF-A0A946H0L1-F1
#
_entry.id   AF-A0A946H0L1-F1
#
_cell.length_a   1.000
_cell.length_b   1.000
_cell.length_c   1.000
_cell.angle_alpha   90.00
_cell.angle_beta   90.00
_cell.angle_gamma   90.00
#
_symmetry.space_group_name_H-M   'P 1'
#
loop_
_entity.id
_entity.type
_entity.pdbx_description
1 polymer ?
#
loop_
_entity_poly.entity_id
_entity_poly.type
_entity_poly.pdbx_seq_one_letter_code
_entity_poly.pdbx_strand_id
1 'polypeptide(L)'
;MPLFRILLVTSSCLSLALSASAQNKGGRKKTVAEKQSTANSFPNDALGVAIKAAAQMANGQKLKRILVVVRDDSRNRVAGNRTEILKAYRKRLVAEFDRLKLEPVESTEVEQLATLTRPMGLIRTTDVQVFRNFAKFDVVLDVVVNQRGEAKKLGLSLLTDKKRLWTRTVAAPGVKANASGDAAKPSGNKAVQPNGKPVNPFVGIPRLNRRVLQFALSQMGRKVGNGECWTLADQALRQSGARGAINFNFGRQIPLAQIQPGDILQFKSARFDFGNSFYFFGAPDHTVVVLGVEGTKVTILHQNFGKKIVTKLTVDFKNMTKGKVWAWRPVSR
;
A
#
# COMPACT_ATOMS: atom_id res chain seq x y z
N MET A 1 22.96 -6.17 -22.56
CA MET A 1 22.66 -5.73 -21.19
C MET A 1 21.39 -6.44 -20.72
N PRO A 2 21.26 -6.89 -19.47
CA PRO A 2 20.02 -7.51 -19.01
C PRO A 2 18.87 -6.50 -19.10
N LEU A 3 17.77 -6.91 -19.73
CA LEU A 3 16.53 -6.15 -19.82
C LEU A 3 15.92 -5.99 -18.42
N PHE A 4 16.04 -4.79 -17.86
CA PHE A 4 15.36 -4.43 -16.62
C PHE A 4 13.96 -3.96 -16.94
N ARG A 5 12.97 -4.52 -16.23
CA ARG A 5 11.58 -4.05 -16.28
C ARG A 5 11.26 -3.25 -15.03
N ILE A 6 10.75 -2.04 -15.22
CA ILE A 6 10.44 -1.11 -14.13
C ILE A 6 8.95 -0.91 -14.02
N LEU A 7 8.36 -1.22 -12.88
CA LEU A 7 6.96 -0.87 -12.65
C LEU A 7 6.89 0.55 -12.08
N LEU A 8 6.35 1.51 -12.83
CA LEU A 8 6.27 2.90 -12.36
C LEU A 8 4.89 3.17 -11.74
N VAL A 9 4.91 3.70 -10.52
CA VAL A 9 3.70 4.00 -9.78
C VAL A 9 3.80 5.38 -9.11
N THR A 10 2.82 6.24 -9.38
CA THR A 10 2.68 7.53 -8.73
C THR A 10 1.49 7.53 -7.78
N SER A 11 1.70 7.88 -6.51
CA SER A 11 0.66 7.84 -5.48
C SER A 11 0.34 9.23 -4.91
N SER A 12 -0.89 9.68 -5.16
CA SER A 12 -1.50 10.85 -4.53
C SER A 12 -2.46 10.42 -3.41
N CYS A 13 -1.96 10.21 -2.19
CA CYS A 13 -2.79 9.79 -1.05
C CYS A 13 -3.87 10.81 -0.62
N LEU A 14 -3.89 12.05 -1.16
CA LEU A 14 -4.83 13.10 -0.74
C LEU A 14 -6.06 13.26 -1.65
N SER A 15 -6.01 12.74 -2.89
CA SER A 15 -7.04 12.97 -3.91
C SER A 15 -8.41 12.38 -3.54
N LEU A 16 -8.45 11.44 -2.59
CA LEU A 16 -9.65 10.69 -2.22
C LEU A 16 -10.39 11.21 -1.00
N ALA A 17 -9.80 12.14 -0.24
CA ALA A 17 -10.44 12.74 0.93
C ALA A 17 -11.28 13.99 0.60
N LEU A 18 -11.04 14.61 -0.56
CA LEU A 18 -11.60 15.93 -0.92
C LEU A 18 -12.80 15.88 -1.87
N SER A 19 -13.07 14.77 -2.54
CA SER A 19 -14.25 14.62 -3.42
C SER A 19 -15.58 14.49 -2.66
N ALA A 20 -15.56 14.51 -1.32
CA ALA A 20 -16.76 14.41 -0.46
C ALA A 20 -17.15 15.73 0.24
N SER A 21 -16.44 16.84 0.01
CA SER A 21 -16.76 18.10 0.68
C SER A 21 -16.35 19.33 -0.13
N ALA A 22 -17.19 19.70 -1.10
CA ALA A 22 -17.18 21.05 -1.67
C ALA A 22 -18.55 21.43 -2.25
N GLN A 23 -19.50 21.74 -1.36
CA GLN A 23 -20.59 22.67 -1.69
C GLN A 23 -20.24 24.04 -1.09
N ASN A 24 -19.89 24.94 -1.99
CA ASN A 24 -20.15 26.39 -2.03
C ASN A 24 -20.15 27.20 -0.72
N LYS A 25 -19.23 28.18 -0.57
CA LYS A 25 -19.54 29.59 -0.24
C LYS A 25 -18.46 30.51 -0.83
N GLY A 26 -18.91 31.57 -1.48
CA GLY A 26 -18.10 32.50 -2.28
C GLY A 26 -17.25 33.49 -1.49
N GLY A 27 -16.41 34.22 -2.24
CA GLY A 27 -15.75 35.44 -1.78
C GLY A 27 -14.32 35.62 -2.28
N ARG A 28 -14.11 36.70 -3.06
CA ARG A 28 -12.85 37.36 -3.44
C ARG A 28 -11.92 36.66 -4.46
N LYS A 29 -12.05 37.10 -5.72
CA LYS A 29 -10.99 37.04 -6.74
C LYS A 29 -9.81 37.91 -6.27
N LYS A 30 -8.73 37.29 -5.78
CA LYS A 30 -7.38 37.88 -5.86
C LYS A 30 -6.72 37.32 -7.12
N THR A 31 -6.12 38.20 -7.91
CA THR A 31 -5.30 37.90 -9.08
C THR A 31 -4.13 37.00 -8.67
N VAL A 32 -4.25 35.70 -8.96
CA VAL A 32 -3.20 34.68 -8.83
C VAL A 32 -2.61 34.49 -10.21
N ALA A 33 -1.78 35.43 -10.65
CA ALA A 33 -1.14 35.36 -11.96
C ALA A 33 0.35 35.74 -11.86
N GLU A 34 1.10 35.16 -10.92
CA GLU A 34 2.58 35.25 -10.95
C GLU A 34 3.35 34.28 -10.02
N LYS A 35 2.75 33.15 -9.60
CA LYS A 35 3.44 32.13 -8.78
C LYS A 35 3.40 30.71 -9.34
N GLN A 36 3.18 30.57 -10.64
CA GLN A 36 3.35 29.30 -11.37
C GLN A 36 4.73 29.28 -12.03
N SER A 37 5.78 28.81 -11.32
CA SER A 37 7.03 28.36 -11.97
C SER A 37 8.03 27.66 -11.02
N THR A 38 7.99 27.89 -9.71
CA THR A 38 8.98 27.27 -8.80
C THR A 38 8.71 25.79 -8.47
N ALA A 39 7.63 25.19 -8.99
CA ALA A 39 7.32 23.77 -8.78
C ALA A 39 8.39 22.82 -9.39
N ASN A 40 9.19 23.30 -10.34
CA ASN A 40 10.16 22.49 -11.09
C ASN A 40 11.57 22.39 -10.48
N SER A 41 11.85 23.03 -9.34
CA SER A 41 13.23 23.29 -8.86
C SER A 41 13.99 22.13 -8.19
N PHE A 42 13.61 20.86 -8.40
CA PHE A 42 14.59 19.80 -8.11
C PHE A 42 15.61 19.76 -9.24
N PRO A 43 16.92 19.79 -8.95
CA PRO A 43 17.95 19.71 -9.96
C PRO A 43 17.76 18.41 -10.71
N ASN A 44 17.78 18.50 -12.04
CA ASN A 44 17.53 17.38 -12.95
C ASN A 44 18.39 16.15 -12.60
N ASP A 45 19.57 16.37 -12.04
CA ASP A 45 20.53 15.30 -11.73
C ASP A 45 20.19 14.47 -10.50
N ALA A 46 19.47 15.01 -9.50
CA ALA A 46 19.28 14.29 -8.22
C ALA A 46 18.49 12.99 -8.39
N LEU A 47 17.43 13.04 -9.19
CA LEU A 47 16.58 11.88 -9.46
C LEU A 47 17.28 10.87 -10.40
N GLY A 48 17.95 11.36 -11.44
CA GLY A 48 18.74 10.52 -12.35
C GLY A 48 19.89 9.79 -11.62
N VAL A 49 20.63 10.49 -10.77
CA VAL A 49 21.70 9.91 -9.92
C VAL A 49 21.13 8.83 -9.00
N ALA A 50 19.96 9.08 -8.42
CA ALA A 50 19.28 8.12 -7.55
C ALA A 50 18.86 6.84 -8.28
N ILE A 51 18.22 6.99 -9.44
CA ILE A 51 17.80 5.85 -10.27
C ILE A 51 19.02 5.07 -10.74
N LYS A 52 20.07 5.75 -11.18
CA LYS A 52 21.33 5.12 -11.59
C LYS A 52 21.97 4.32 -10.45
N ALA A 53 22.03 4.89 -9.24
CA ALA A 53 22.54 4.20 -8.06
C ALA A 53 21.67 2.97 -7.72
N ALA A 54 20.33 3.12 -7.74
CA ALA A 54 19.41 2.00 -7.50
C ALA A 54 19.56 0.89 -8.55
N ALA A 55 19.72 1.23 -9.83
CA ALA A 55 19.96 0.29 -10.92
C ALA A 55 21.30 -0.43 -10.77
N GLN A 56 22.38 0.28 -10.40
CA GLN A 56 23.70 -0.31 -10.13
C GLN A 56 23.64 -1.29 -8.95
N MET A 57 22.97 -0.91 -7.86
CA MET A 57 22.77 -1.80 -6.70
C MET A 57 21.93 -3.02 -7.05
N ALA A 58 20.84 -2.83 -7.80
CA ALA A 58 20.00 -3.92 -8.27
C ALA A 58 20.80 -4.90 -9.14
N ASN A 59 21.64 -4.38 -10.05
CA ASN A 59 22.51 -5.19 -10.89
C ASN A 59 23.53 -5.99 -10.07
N GLY A 60 24.20 -5.37 -9.09
CA GLY A 60 25.13 -6.05 -8.19
C GLY A 60 24.48 -7.17 -7.37
N GLN A 61 23.18 -7.05 -7.09
CA GLN A 61 22.37 -8.07 -6.40
C GLN A 61 21.67 -9.04 -7.35
N LYS A 62 21.92 -8.96 -8.67
CA LYS A 62 21.27 -9.77 -9.72
C LYS A 62 19.73 -9.68 -9.72
N LEU A 63 19.18 -8.53 -9.29
CA LEU A 63 17.75 -8.23 -9.31
C LEU A 63 17.37 -7.83 -10.74
N LYS A 64 16.23 -8.28 -11.26
CA LYS A 64 15.83 -8.06 -12.66
C LYS A 64 14.68 -7.07 -12.82
N ARG A 65 13.90 -6.87 -11.75
CA ARG A 65 12.66 -6.06 -11.79
C ARG A 65 12.57 -5.14 -10.59
N ILE A 66 12.38 -3.86 -10.87
CA ILE A 66 12.31 -2.80 -9.86
C ILE A 66 10.90 -2.19 -9.92
N LEU A 67 10.18 -2.19 -8.80
CA LEU A 67 8.97 -1.38 -8.66
C LEU A 67 9.38 -0.01 -8.12
N VAL A 68 9.17 1.05 -8.90
CA VAL A 68 9.45 2.43 -8.49
C VAL A 68 8.15 3.06 -8.01
N VAL A 69 8.10 3.40 -6.72
CA VAL A 69 6.94 4.02 -6.09
C VAL A 69 7.28 5.46 -5.75
N VAL A 70 6.61 6.41 -6.38
CA VAL A 70 6.79 7.85 -6.15
C VAL A 70 5.66 8.38 -5.29
N ARG A 71 6.00 9.02 -4.19
CA ARG A 71 5.05 9.55 -3.21
C ARG A 71 5.40 10.98 -2.85
N ASP A 72 4.38 11.73 -2.51
CA ASP A 72 4.51 13.09 -1.99
C ASP A 72 4.08 13.11 -0.51
N ASP A 73 5.03 13.41 0.36
CA ASP A 73 4.88 13.55 1.83
C ASP A 73 4.92 15.04 2.24
N SER A 74 4.62 15.96 1.31
CA SER A 74 4.45 17.36 1.63
C SER A 74 3.23 17.55 2.54
N ARG A 75 3.48 18.03 3.76
CA ARG A 75 2.43 18.32 4.76
C ARG A 75 1.63 19.58 4.43
N ASN A 76 2.08 20.39 3.47
CA ASN A 76 1.42 21.65 3.11
C ASN A 76 0.24 21.40 2.16
N ARG A 77 -0.96 21.64 2.70
CA ARG A 77 -2.29 21.29 2.20
C ARG A 77 -2.78 22.03 0.94
N VAL A 78 -1.93 22.41 -0.01
CA VAL A 78 -2.41 22.96 -1.29
C VAL A 78 -2.71 21.80 -2.23
N ALA A 79 -3.86 21.16 -2.03
CA ALA A 79 -4.30 19.94 -2.72
C ALA A 79 -4.25 20.03 -4.26
N GLY A 80 -4.34 21.24 -4.83
CA GLY A 80 -4.31 21.46 -6.28
C GLY A 80 -2.97 21.21 -6.97
N ASN A 81 -1.83 21.20 -6.26
CA ASN A 81 -0.51 21.07 -6.89
C ASN A 81 0.05 19.63 -6.89
N ARG A 82 -0.49 18.73 -6.07
CA ARG A 82 0.10 17.40 -5.87
C ARG A 82 0.03 16.52 -7.13
N THR A 83 -1.09 16.53 -7.83
CA THR A 83 -1.27 15.76 -9.06
C THR A 83 -0.31 16.22 -10.16
N GLU A 84 -0.17 17.54 -10.34
CA GLU A 84 0.76 18.12 -11.31
C GLU A 84 2.22 17.83 -10.95
N ILE A 85 2.57 17.92 -9.66
CA ILE A 85 3.90 17.54 -9.17
C ILE A 85 4.20 16.07 -9.50
N LEU A 86 3.30 15.14 -9.15
CA LEU A 86 3.51 13.72 -9.43
C LEU A 86 3.54 13.41 -10.92
N LYS A 87 2.72 14.10 -11.73
CA LYS A 87 2.75 14.01 -13.20
C LYS A 87 4.09 14.47 -13.77
N ALA A 88 4.64 15.57 -13.24
CA ALA A 88 5.96 16.06 -13.61
C ALA A 88 7.07 15.06 -13.22
N TYR A 89 7.01 14.48 -12.02
CA TYR A 89 7.95 13.42 -11.61
C TYR A 89 7.83 12.17 -12.47
N ARG A 90 6.61 11.74 -12.82
CA ARG A 90 6.36 10.61 -13.71
C ARG A 90 7.01 10.85 -15.08
N LYS A 91 6.76 12.00 -15.70
CA LYS A 91 7.36 12.39 -16.98
C LYS A 91 8.88 12.35 -16.91
N ARG A 92 9.48 12.86 -15.83
CA ARG A 92 10.94 12.84 -15.62
C ARG A 92 11.49 11.43 -15.41
N LEU A 93 10.78 10.59 -14.67
CA LEU A 93 11.17 9.19 -14.46
C LEU A 93 11.18 8.39 -15.75
N VAL A 94 10.15 8.56 -16.58
CA VAL A 94 10.09 7.93 -17.91
C VAL A 94 11.29 8.37 -18.75
N ALA A 95 11.57 9.67 -18.83
CA ALA A 95 12.73 10.18 -19.58
C ALA A 95 14.07 9.61 -19.06
N GLU A 96 14.23 9.45 -17.75
CA GLU A 96 15.41 8.82 -17.16
C GLU A 96 15.49 7.32 -17.44
N PHE A 97 14.35 6.62 -17.47
CA PHE A 97 14.31 5.20 -17.85
C PHE A 97 14.68 5.01 -19.32
N ASP A 98 14.18 5.87 -20.20
CA ASP A 98 14.55 5.86 -21.63
C ASP A 98 16.06 6.09 -21.79
N ARG A 99 16.62 7.09 -21.09
CA ARG A 99 18.06 7.38 -21.08
C ARG A 99 18.89 6.18 -20.60
N LEU A 100 18.39 5.46 -19.60
CA LEU A 100 19.05 4.28 -19.03
C LEU A 100 18.72 2.97 -19.76
N LYS A 101 17.90 3.01 -20.82
CA LYS A 101 17.41 1.84 -21.57
C LYS A 101 16.70 0.82 -20.67
N LEU A 102 15.89 1.30 -19.74
CA LEU A 102 15.06 0.50 -18.84
C LEU A 102 13.64 0.46 -19.39
N GLU A 103 13.00 -0.70 -19.42
CA GLU A 103 11.63 -0.85 -19.96
C GLU A 103 10.60 -0.58 -18.86
N PRO A 104 9.84 0.54 -18.90
CA PRO A 104 8.75 0.73 -17.98
C PRO A 104 7.60 -0.24 -18.30
N VAL A 105 7.02 -0.82 -17.26
CA VAL A 105 5.76 -1.54 -17.25
C VAL A 105 4.83 -0.70 -16.38
N GLU A 106 3.60 -0.49 -16.82
CA GLU A 106 2.58 0.16 -16.00
C GLU A 106 1.62 -0.91 -15.45
N SER A 107 1.16 -0.73 -14.21
CA SER A 107 0.10 -1.55 -13.61
C SER A 107 -0.81 -0.66 -12.80
N THR A 108 -2.04 -0.57 -13.26
CA THR A 108 -3.11 0.19 -12.60
C THR A 108 -3.40 -0.40 -11.21
N GLU A 109 -3.22 -1.71 -11.02
CA GLU A 109 -3.39 -2.38 -9.74
C GLU A 109 -2.34 -1.95 -8.72
N VAL A 110 -1.06 -1.93 -9.11
CA VAL A 110 0.01 -1.48 -8.21
C VAL A 110 -0.06 0.02 -7.96
N GLU A 111 -0.53 0.79 -8.94
CA GLU A 111 -0.83 2.21 -8.75
C GLU A 111 -1.87 2.44 -7.66
N GLN A 112 -3.00 1.73 -7.74
CA GLN A 112 -4.01 1.75 -6.69
C GLN A 112 -3.41 1.34 -5.34
N LEU A 113 -2.60 0.29 -5.27
CA LEU A 113 -1.98 -0.12 -4.00
C LEU A 113 -1.04 0.90 -3.40
N ALA A 114 -0.22 1.57 -4.21
CA ALA A 114 0.67 2.58 -3.69
C ALA A 114 -0.09 3.78 -3.11
N THR A 115 -1.30 4.07 -3.62
CA THR A 115 -2.21 5.06 -3.01
C THR A 115 -2.75 4.64 -1.66
N LEU A 116 -2.75 3.33 -1.36
CA LEU A 116 -3.32 2.72 -0.16
C LEU A 116 -2.24 2.36 0.87
N THR A 117 -0.99 2.17 0.43
CA THR A 117 0.16 2.08 1.33
C THR A 117 0.46 3.42 1.98
N ARG A 118 0.94 3.38 3.23
CA ARG A 118 1.10 4.51 4.16
C ARG A 118 1.17 5.89 3.49
N PRO A 119 0.26 6.82 3.85
CA PRO A 119 0.25 8.16 3.26
C PRO A 119 1.45 9.02 3.68
N MET A 120 2.18 8.63 4.74
CA MET A 120 3.32 9.36 5.28
C MET A 120 4.48 8.42 5.67
N GLY A 121 5.71 8.90 5.51
CA GLY A 121 6.94 8.18 5.85
C GLY A 121 7.36 7.10 4.83
N LEU A 122 8.57 6.55 4.98
CA LEU A 122 9.14 5.55 4.07
C LEU A 122 8.32 4.24 4.05
N ILE A 123 8.23 3.60 2.89
CA ILE A 123 7.68 2.24 2.71
C ILE A 123 8.44 1.30 3.65
N ARG A 124 7.73 0.42 4.36
CA ARG A 124 8.34 -0.65 5.16
C ARG A 124 8.49 -1.92 4.34
N THR A 125 9.34 -2.83 4.80
CA THR A 125 9.50 -4.17 4.22
C THR A 125 8.17 -4.95 4.19
N THR A 126 7.30 -4.77 5.18
CA THR A 126 5.95 -5.37 5.20
C THR A 126 5.01 -4.78 4.13
N ASP A 127 5.18 -3.52 3.76
CA ASP A 127 4.41 -2.90 2.68
C ASP A 127 4.93 -3.41 1.30
N VAL A 128 6.23 -3.72 1.18
CA VAL A 128 6.80 -4.40 -0.01
C VAL A 128 6.15 -5.75 -0.24
N GLN A 129 5.90 -6.52 0.82
CA GLN A 129 5.18 -7.80 0.71
C GLN A 129 3.79 -7.62 0.09
N VAL A 130 3.08 -6.55 0.50
CA VAL A 130 1.79 -6.18 -0.09
C VAL A 130 1.92 -5.81 -1.56
N PHE A 131 3.01 -5.19 -2.01
CA PHE A 131 3.19 -4.94 -3.44
C PHE A 131 3.51 -6.21 -4.24
N ARG A 132 4.35 -7.13 -3.70
CA ARG A 132 4.79 -8.36 -4.39
C ARG A 132 3.63 -9.29 -4.74
N ASN A 133 2.59 -9.18 -3.96
CA ASN A 133 1.29 -9.78 -4.24
C ASN A 133 0.83 -9.38 -5.67
N PHE A 134 0.85 -8.11 -6.03
CA PHE A 134 0.15 -7.62 -7.22
C PHE A 134 1.02 -7.49 -8.46
N ALA A 135 2.33 -7.35 -8.28
CA ALA A 135 3.27 -7.40 -9.38
C ALA A 135 4.47 -8.24 -9.05
N LYS A 136 4.99 -8.92 -10.07
CA LYS A 136 6.25 -9.63 -9.95
C LYS A 136 7.39 -8.62 -10.07
N PHE A 137 7.99 -8.24 -8.96
CA PHE A 137 9.25 -7.50 -8.90
C PHE A 137 10.18 -8.11 -7.86
N ASP A 138 11.45 -7.71 -7.88
CA ASP A 138 12.48 -8.23 -6.99
C ASP A 138 12.83 -7.21 -5.90
N VAL A 139 12.65 -5.92 -6.18
CA VAL A 139 12.94 -4.83 -5.26
C VAL A 139 12.01 -3.63 -5.48
N VAL A 140 11.77 -2.84 -4.44
CA VAL A 140 11.04 -1.58 -4.50
C VAL A 140 12.01 -0.42 -4.32
N LEU A 141 11.99 0.54 -5.24
CA LEU A 141 12.59 1.86 -5.07
C LEU A 141 11.49 2.83 -4.64
N ASP A 142 11.46 3.16 -3.35
CA ASP A 142 10.57 4.16 -2.76
C ASP A 142 11.21 5.55 -2.91
N VAL A 143 10.51 6.44 -3.60
CA VAL A 143 10.91 7.84 -3.85
C VAL A 143 9.89 8.74 -3.16
N VAL A 144 10.30 9.36 -2.05
CA VAL A 144 9.48 10.26 -1.26
C VAL A 144 9.90 11.69 -1.50
N VAL A 145 9.02 12.47 -2.10
CA VAL A 145 9.18 13.91 -2.25
C VAL A 145 8.65 14.57 -0.98
N ASN A 146 9.49 15.32 -0.28
CA ASN A 146 9.11 16.08 0.90
C ASN A 146 9.32 17.57 0.62
N GLN A 147 8.25 18.35 0.74
CA GLN A 147 8.31 19.81 0.65
C GLN A 147 7.80 20.42 1.96
N ARG A 148 8.66 21.20 2.62
CA ARG A 148 8.32 21.94 3.85
C ARG A 148 8.82 23.38 3.73
N GLY A 149 7.91 24.30 3.45
CA GLY A 149 8.28 25.68 3.10
C GLY A 149 9.09 25.69 1.81
N GLU A 150 10.25 26.34 1.84
CA GLU A 150 11.20 26.36 0.70
C GLU A 150 12.10 25.13 0.63
N ALA A 151 12.20 24.37 1.74
CA ALA A 151 13.03 23.18 1.78
C ALA A 151 12.37 22.03 1.01
N LYS A 152 13.06 21.56 -0.03
CA LYS A 152 12.67 20.38 -0.80
C LYS A 152 13.69 19.27 -0.59
N LYS A 153 13.23 18.09 -0.17
CA LYS A 153 14.05 16.89 0.03
C LYS A 153 13.46 15.72 -0.74
N LEU A 154 14.32 14.90 -1.32
CA LEU A 154 13.98 13.65 -1.96
C LEU A 154 14.53 12.52 -1.10
N GLY A 155 13.66 11.81 -0.40
CA GLY A 155 13.99 10.59 0.30
C GLY A 155 13.95 9.42 -0.68
N LEU A 156 14.99 8.61 -0.70
CA LEU A 156 15.15 7.47 -1.57
C LEU A 156 15.38 6.26 -0.72
N SER A 157 14.77 5.14 -1.06
CA SER A 157 15.03 3.88 -0.39
C SER A 157 14.85 2.70 -1.31
N LEU A 158 15.80 1.77 -1.26
CA LEU A 158 15.73 0.51 -1.98
C LEU A 158 15.43 -0.61 -0.99
N LEU A 159 14.33 -1.33 -1.20
CA LEU A 159 13.81 -2.31 -0.25
C LEU A 159 13.44 -3.64 -0.91
N THR A 160 13.71 -4.71 -0.19
CA THR A 160 13.09 -6.02 -0.40
C THR A 160 11.98 -6.22 0.63
N ASP A 161 11.23 -7.32 0.52
CA ASP A 161 10.30 -7.80 1.56
C ASP A 161 11.00 -8.18 2.87
N LYS A 162 12.31 -8.43 2.84
CA LYS A 162 13.10 -8.86 4.01
C LYS A 162 13.85 -7.71 4.67
N LYS A 163 14.40 -6.79 3.90
CA LYS A 163 15.28 -5.73 4.41
C LYS A 163 15.31 -4.49 3.53
N ARG A 164 15.65 -3.36 4.14
CA ARG A 164 16.08 -2.16 3.42
C ARG A 164 17.54 -2.33 3.01
N LEU A 165 17.81 -2.21 1.72
CA LEU A 165 19.15 -2.35 1.15
C LEU A 165 19.92 -1.04 1.22
N TRP A 166 19.19 0.08 1.06
CA TRP A 166 19.80 1.39 0.92
C TRP A 166 18.79 2.51 1.21
N THR A 167 19.29 3.63 1.73
CA THR A 167 18.54 4.87 1.91
C THR A 167 19.44 6.04 1.54
N ARG A 168 18.88 7.08 0.92
CA ARG A 168 19.56 8.36 0.72
C ARG A 168 18.56 9.49 0.78
N THR A 169 18.98 10.63 1.33
CA THR A 169 18.21 11.87 1.24
C THR A 169 19.00 12.85 0.38
N VAL A 170 18.35 13.45 -0.61
CA VAL A 170 18.94 14.50 -1.45
C VAL A 170 18.16 15.79 -1.20
N ALA A 171 18.85 16.84 -0.77
CA ALA A 171 18.27 18.17 -0.62
C ALA A 171 18.36 18.92 -1.95
N ALA A 172 17.40 19.81 -2.22
CA ALA A 172 17.51 20.72 -3.36
C ALA A 172 18.70 21.71 -3.17
N PRO A 173 19.32 22.18 -4.27
CA PRO A 173 20.41 23.15 -4.24
C PRO A 173 20.01 24.37 -3.43
N GLY A 174 20.90 24.85 -2.57
CA GLY A 174 20.63 25.96 -1.63
C GLY A 174 20.12 25.51 -0.25
N VAL A 175 19.80 24.22 -0.05
CA VAL A 175 19.45 23.69 1.28
C VAL A 175 20.64 22.90 1.83
N LYS A 176 21.27 23.39 2.92
CA LYS A 176 22.37 22.68 3.60
C LYS A 176 21.88 21.28 4.03
N ALA A 177 22.52 20.24 3.49
CA ALA A 177 22.22 18.86 3.84
C ALA A 177 22.86 18.51 5.19
N ASN A 178 22.06 18.05 6.16
CA ASN A 178 22.60 17.37 7.32
C ASN A 178 22.85 15.90 6.94
N ALA A 179 24.11 15.52 6.83
CA ALA A 179 24.50 14.13 6.60
C ALA A 179 24.44 13.36 7.93
N SER A 180 23.36 12.62 8.17
CA SER A 180 23.33 11.56 9.19
C SER A 180 23.30 10.22 8.45
N GLY A 181 24.48 9.61 8.30
CA GLY A 181 24.63 8.28 7.72
C GLY A 181 24.52 7.21 8.78
N ASP A 182 23.31 6.83 9.17
CA ASP A 182 23.09 5.65 10.02
C ASP A 182 22.72 4.44 9.16
N ALA A 183 23.73 3.62 8.90
CA ALA A 183 23.57 2.30 8.32
C ALA A 183 22.94 1.37 9.37
N ALA A 184 21.65 1.04 9.21
CA ALA A 184 20.98 0.06 10.05
C ALA A 184 21.59 -1.34 9.88
N LYS A 185 22.18 -1.89 10.96
CA LYS A 185 22.68 -3.26 11.07
C LYS A 185 21.54 -4.28 10.84
N PRO A 186 21.73 -5.34 10.03
CA PRO A 186 20.69 -6.32 9.80
C PRO A 186 20.58 -7.31 10.98
N SER A 187 19.39 -7.41 11.57
CA SER A 187 18.99 -8.50 12.46
C SER A 187 18.56 -9.71 11.63
N GLY A 188 19.18 -10.86 11.89
CA GLY A 188 18.94 -12.11 11.17
C GLY A 188 17.78 -12.90 11.77
N ASN A 189 16.88 -13.35 10.90
CA ASN A 189 16.33 -14.70 10.93
C ASN A 189 15.76 -15.03 9.53
N LYS A 190 16.31 -16.08 8.91
CA LYS A 190 15.92 -16.57 7.58
C LYS A 190 15.07 -17.83 7.74
N ALA A 191 13.86 -17.82 7.20
CA ALA A 191 13.26 -19.04 6.65
C ALA A 191 13.47 -19.02 5.13
N VAL A 192 14.16 -20.04 4.61
CA VAL A 192 14.43 -20.27 3.17
C VAL A 192 14.16 -21.74 2.90
N GLN A 193 13.33 -22.06 1.90
CA GLN A 193 13.23 -23.41 1.33
C GLN A 193 14.31 -23.62 0.24
N PRO A 194 14.66 -24.88 -0.09
CA PRO A 194 15.95 -25.21 -0.71
C PRO A 194 16.13 -24.79 -2.19
N ASN A 195 15.11 -24.24 -2.86
CA ASN A 195 15.08 -24.25 -4.33
C ASN A 195 15.16 -22.87 -5.02
N GLY A 196 15.54 -21.80 -4.30
CA GLY A 196 16.04 -20.54 -4.89
C GLY A 196 15.09 -19.71 -5.78
N LYS A 197 13.85 -20.13 -6.07
CA LYS A 197 12.88 -19.34 -6.85
C LYS A 197 12.15 -18.32 -5.96
N PRO A 198 11.95 -17.06 -6.42
CA PRO A 198 11.12 -16.10 -5.70
C PRO A 198 9.67 -16.62 -5.66
N VAL A 199 9.23 -17.00 -4.47
CA VAL A 199 7.87 -17.49 -4.22
C VAL A 199 6.90 -16.32 -4.43
N ASN A 200 5.98 -16.45 -5.38
CA ASN A 200 4.86 -15.52 -5.45
C ASN A 200 4.05 -15.72 -4.15
N PRO A 201 3.84 -14.69 -3.32
CA PRO A 201 3.08 -14.81 -2.08
C PRO A 201 1.60 -15.18 -2.28
N PHE A 202 1.13 -15.20 -3.52
CA PHE A 202 -0.15 -15.76 -3.94
C PHE A 202 -0.09 -17.17 -4.52
N VAL A 203 1.07 -17.83 -4.54
CA VAL A 203 1.13 -19.27 -4.79
C VAL A 203 0.33 -19.93 -3.67
N GLY A 204 -0.76 -20.60 -4.05
CA GLY A 204 -1.69 -21.23 -3.12
C GLY A 204 -2.93 -20.41 -2.78
N ILE A 205 -3.03 -19.12 -3.15
CA ILE A 205 -4.27 -18.34 -2.93
C ILE A 205 -5.17 -18.45 -4.17
N PRO A 206 -6.40 -18.97 -4.04
CA PRO A 206 -7.37 -19.09 -5.12
C PRO A 206 -7.63 -17.77 -5.84
N ARG A 207 -7.84 -17.85 -7.16
CA ARG A 207 -8.06 -16.67 -8.01
C ARG A 207 -9.21 -15.78 -7.51
N LEU A 208 -10.26 -16.39 -6.99
CA LEU A 208 -11.43 -15.67 -6.49
C LEU A 208 -11.10 -14.87 -5.22
N ASN A 209 -10.42 -15.50 -4.25
CA ASN A 209 -9.90 -14.84 -3.05
C ASN A 209 -9.02 -13.63 -3.38
N ARG A 210 -8.14 -13.75 -4.40
CA ARG A 210 -7.30 -12.61 -4.82
C ARG A 210 -8.12 -11.41 -5.27
N ARG A 211 -9.19 -11.64 -6.04
CA ARG A 211 -10.08 -10.57 -6.49
C ARG A 211 -10.84 -9.93 -5.31
N VAL A 212 -11.31 -10.74 -4.36
CA VAL A 212 -11.99 -10.25 -3.15
C VAL A 212 -11.05 -9.34 -2.37
N LEU A 213 -9.81 -9.79 -2.18
CA LEU A 213 -8.80 -9.02 -1.49
C LEU A 213 -8.43 -7.73 -2.21
N GLN A 214 -8.29 -7.78 -3.53
CA GLN A 214 -8.00 -6.61 -4.37
C GLN A 214 -9.09 -5.56 -4.24
N PHE A 215 -10.36 -5.96 -4.29
CA PHE A 215 -11.47 -5.04 -4.06
C PHE A 215 -11.42 -4.45 -2.66
N ALA A 216 -11.33 -5.28 -1.62
CA ALA A 216 -11.37 -4.79 -0.24
C ALA A 216 -10.22 -3.81 0.06
N LEU A 217 -9.02 -4.08 -0.47
CA LEU A 217 -7.89 -3.17 -0.36
C LEU A 217 -8.14 -1.85 -1.09
N SER A 218 -8.69 -1.87 -2.31
CA SER A 218 -8.94 -0.66 -3.09
C SER A 218 -9.91 0.32 -2.41
N GLN A 219 -10.66 -0.15 -1.42
CA GLN A 219 -11.58 0.64 -0.61
C GLN A 219 -10.97 1.20 0.68
N MET A 220 -9.68 0.99 0.98
CA MET A 220 -9.04 1.49 2.20
C MET A 220 -9.30 2.99 2.40
N GLY A 221 -9.73 3.37 3.60
CA GLY A 221 -10.04 4.75 3.97
C GLY A 221 -11.36 5.29 3.40
N ARG A 222 -12.10 4.51 2.61
CA ARG A 222 -13.39 4.89 2.02
C ARG A 222 -14.55 4.19 2.73
N LYS A 223 -15.74 4.78 2.66
CA LYS A 223 -16.99 4.14 3.07
C LYS A 223 -17.50 3.26 1.93
N VAL A 224 -17.72 1.97 2.18
CA VAL A 224 -18.28 1.04 1.19
C VAL A 224 -19.78 0.86 1.43
N GLY A 225 -20.58 1.14 0.40
CA GLY A 225 -22.05 1.13 0.46
C GLY A 225 -22.60 1.94 1.64
N ASN A 226 -23.47 1.34 2.44
CA ASN A 226 -24.06 2.01 3.62
C ASN A 226 -23.07 2.19 4.79
N GLY A 227 -21.85 1.64 4.69
CA GLY A 227 -20.83 1.73 5.72
C GLY A 227 -20.89 0.65 6.80
N GLU A 228 -21.81 -0.31 6.68
CA GLU A 228 -21.92 -1.46 7.59
C GLU A 228 -20.81 -2.50 7.35
N CYS A 229 -20.40 -3.23 8.38
CA CYS A 229 -19.26 -4.16 8.30
C CYS A 229 -19.43 -5.23 7.21
N TRP A 230 -20.64 -5.80 7.08
CA TRP A 230 -20.97 -6.82 6.08
C TRP A 230 -20.94 -6.30 4.63
N THR A 231 -21.21 -5.02 4.42
CA THR A 231 -21.30 -4.41 3.08
C THR A 231 -19.97 -4.45 2.35
N LEU A 232 -18.86 -4.32 3.08
CA LEU A 232 -17.52 -4.50 2.50
C LEU A 232 -17.35 -5.92 1.92
N ALA A 233 -17.74 -6.94 2.69
CA ALA A 233 -17.62 -8.33 2.28
C ALA A 233 -18.55 -8.66 1.10
N ASP A 234 -19.83 -8.25 1.17
CA ASP A 234 -20.79 -8.49 0.08
C ASP A 234 -20.34 -7.86 -1.24
N GLN A 235 -19.92 -6.58 -1.22
CA GLN A 235 -19.44 -5.93 -2.43
C GLN A 235 -18.13 -6.55 -2.94
N ALA A 236 -17.22 -6.92 -2.05
CA ALA A 236 -15.99 -7.60 -2.44
C ALA A 236 -16.28 -8.93 -3.16
N LEU A 237 -17.24 -9.71 -2.67
CA LEU A 237 -17.68 -10.94 -3.31
C LEU A 237 -18.29 -10.67 -4.69
N ARG A 238 -19.27 -9.77 -4.78
CA ARG A 238 -19.98 -9.46 -6.04
C ARG A 238 -19.04 -8.96 -7.12
N GLN A 239 -18.17 -8.01 -6.79
CA GLN A 239 -17.21 -7.41 -7.75
C GLN A 239 -16.12 -8.40 -8.19
N SER A 240 -15.92 -9.47 -7.41
CA SER A 240 -14.99 -10.54 -7.75
C SER A 240 -15.61 -11.64 -8.61
N GLY A 241 -16.90 -11.57 -8.92
CA GLY A 241 -17.65 -12.66 -9.57
C GLY A 241 -17.93 -13.85 -8.64
N ALA A 242 -17.88 -13.64 -7.32
CA ALA A 242 -18.36 -14.60 -6.33
C ALA A 242 -19.87 -14.40 -6.09
N ARG A 243 -20.50 -15.40 -5.47
CA ARG A 243 -21.85 -15.22 -4.90
C ARG A 243 -21.79 -14.17 -3.80
N GLY A 244 -22.72 -13.21 -3.84
CA GLY A 244 -22.90 -12.22 -2.77
C GLY A 244 -23.37 -12.87 -1.47
N ALA A 245 -23.38 -12.09 -0.40
CA ALA A 245 -23.82 -12.54 0.91
C ALA A 245 -25.33 -12.81 0.92
N ILE A 246 -25.74 -13.91 1.56
CA ILE A 246 -27.14 -14.26 1.82
C ILE A 246 -27.24 -14.63 3.30
N ASN A 247 -27.94 -13.84 4.12
CA ASN A 247 -28.11 -14.10 5.56
C ASN A 247 -26.77 -14.39 6.30
N PHE A 248 -25.74 -13.58 6.07
CA PHE A 248 -24.37 -13.77 6.61
C PHE A 248 -23.66 -15.08 6.19
N ASN A 249 -24.20 -15.79 5.19
CA ASN A 249 -23.46 -16.78 4.43
C ASN A 249 -22.70 -16.08 3.30
N PHE A 250 -21.37 -16.22 3.33
CA PHE A 250 -20.45 -15.56 2.40
C PHE A 250 -19.77 -16.53 1.42
N GLY A 251 -20.26 -17.78 1.33
CA GLY A 251 -19.74 -18.81 0.43
C GLY A 251 -19.71 -20.21 1.05
N ARG A 252 -18.60 -20.94 0.87
CA ARG A 252 -18.42 -22.25 1.48
C ARG A 252 -17.78 -22.09 2.85
N GLN A 253 -18.44 -22.57 3.90
CA GLN A 253 -17.86 -22.54 5.24
C GLN A 253 -16.58 -23.38 5.29
N ILE A 254 -15.56 -22.91 6.00
CA ILE A 254 -14.28 -23.59 6.17
C ILE A 254 -13.85 -23.57 7.66
N PRO A 255 -13.01 -24.52 8.10
CA PRO A 255 -12.39 -24.44 9.42
C PRO A 255 -11.50 -23.21 9.55
N LEU A 256 -11.47 -22.59 10.74
CA LEU A 256 -10.61 -21.42 11.02
C LEU A 256 -9.12 -21.72 10.77
N ALA A 257 -8.67 -22.95 11.01
CA ALA A 257 -7.28 -23.36 10.75
C ALA A 257 -6.89 -23.33 9.26
N GLN A 258 -7.86 -23.25 8.34
CA GLN A 258 -7.65 -23.26 6.89
C GLN A 258 -7.86 -21.90 6.24
N ILE A 259 -8.08 -20.84 7.03
CA ILE A 259 -8.31 -19.50 6.49
C ILE A 259 -7.07 -19.01 5.75
N GLN A 260 -7.30 -18.26 4.70
CA GLN A 260 -6.27 -17.64 3.89
C GLN A 260 -6.73 -16.25 3.44
N PRO A 261 -5.84 -15.43 2.86
CA PRO A 261 -6.22 -14.12 2.34
C PRO A 261 -7.40 -14.20 1.36
N GLY A 262 -8.32 -13.25 1.46
CA GLY A 262 -9.55 -13.17 0.67
C GLY A 262 -10.72 -14.02 1.19
N ASP A 263 -10.54 -14.84 2.24
CA ASP A 263 -11.67 -15.45 2.95
C ASP A 263 -12.42 -14.38 3.79
N ILE A 264 -13.66 -14.67 4.16
CA ILE A 264 -14.52 -13.79 4.95
C ILE A 264 -14.71 -14.38 6.35
N LEU A 265 -14.56 -13.57 7.40
CA LEU A 265 -14.87 -13.98 8.76
C LEU A 265 -16.09 -13.24 9.29
N GLN A 266 -16.97 -13.97 9.96
CA GLN A 266 -18.11 -13.44 10.72
C GLN A 266 -17.87 -13.70 12.21
N PHE A 267 -17.82 -12.63 13.01
CA PHE A 267 -17.67 -12.69 14.47
C PHE A 267 -19.01 -12.48 15.14
N LYS A 268 -19.27 -13.28 16.19
CA LYS A 268 -20.42 -13.11 17.09
C LYS A 268 -19.96 -13.18 18.54
N SER A 269 -20.09 -12.05 19.22
CA SER A 269 -19.71 -11.81 20.62
C SER A 269 -18.28 -12.28 20.94
N ALA A 270 -17.37 -12.15 19.96
CA ALA A 270 -16.00 -12.59 20.06
C ALA A 270 -15.19 -11.63 20.92
N ARG A 271 -14.67 -12.13 22.04
CA ARG A 271 -13.85 -11.35 22.98
C ARG A 271 -12.39 -11.71 22.81
N PHE A 272 -11.53 -10.70 22.74
CA PHE A 272 -10.09 -10.88 22.71
C PHE A 272 -9.45 -10.13 23.87
N ASP A 273 -8.65 -10.83 24.67
CA ASP A 273 -8.01 -10.30 25.88
C ASP A 273 -6.51 -9.97 25.66
N PHE A 274 -6.05 -8.85 26.22
CA PHE A 274 -4.68 -8.35 26.11
C PHE A 274 -4.23 -7.78 27.46
N GLY A 275 -3.66 -8.66 28.30
CA GLY A 275 -3.31 -8.29 29.67
C GLY A 275 -4.54 -7.79 30.43
N ASN A 276 -4.51 -6.52 30.85
CA ASN A 276 -5.61 -5.88 31.59
C ASN A 276 -6.66 -5.21 30.68
N SER A 277 -6.59 -5.39 29.37
CA SER A 277 -7.51 -4.78 28.40
C SER A 277 -8.17 -5.83 27.50
N PHE A 278 -9.28 -5.48 26.87
CA PHE A 278 -9.96 -6.36 25.92
C PHE A 278 -10.65 -5.55 24.83
N TYR A 279 -10.99 -6.22 23.73
CA TYR A 279 -11.96 -5.69 22.77
C TYR A 279 -12.96 -6.76 22.36
N PHE A 280 -14.15 -6.29 21.97
CA PHE A 280 -15.21 -7.13 21.43
C PHE A 280 -15.33 -6.95 19.91
N PHE A 281 -15.43 -8.07 19.23
CA PHE A 281 -15.88 -8.18 17.86
C PHE A 281 -17.28 -8.79 17.84
N GLY A 282 -18.21 -8.15 17.14
CA GLY A 282 -19.57 -8.67 16.98
C GLY A 282 -20.43 -8.55 18.24
N ALA A 283 -20.55 -7.34 18.79
CA ALA A 283 -21.66 -6.98 19.66
C ALA A 283 -22.53 -5.96 18.90
N PRO A 284 -23.47 -6.39 18.02
CA PRO A 284 -24.04 -7.75 17.90
C PRO A 284 -23.35 -8.71 16.91
N ASP A 285 -22.81 -8.23 15.79
CA ASP A 285 -22.18 -9.06 14.74
C ASP A 285 -21.12 -8.22 13.99
N HIS A 286 -20.03 -8.84 13.53
CA HIS A 286 -18.99 -8.13 12.78
C HIS A 286 -18.40 -8.97 11.66
N THR A 287 -18.40 -8.43 10.44
CA THR A 287 -17.87 -9.11 9.25
C THR A 287 -16.58 -8.46 8.78
N VAL A 288 -15.60 -9.27 8.35
CA VAL A 288 -14.31 -8.79 7.84
C VAL A 288 -13.82 -9.62 6.65
N VAL A 289 -12.90 -9.05 5.87
CA VAL A 289 -12.13 -9.75 4.82
C VAL A 289 -10.73 -10.04 5.37
N VAL A 290 -10.24 -11.27 5.22
CA VAL A 290 -8.88 -11.66 5.63
C VAL A 290 -7.86 -11.07 4.66
N LEU A 291 -6.90 -10.28 5.18
CA LEU A 291 -5.77 -9.78 4.42
C LEU A 291 -4.53 -10.69 4.51
N GLY A 292 -4.28 -11.28 5.68
CA GLY A 292 -3.08 -12.06 5.93
C GLY A 292 -3.21 -12.95 7.16
N VAL A 293 -2.50 -14.07 7.17
CA VAL A 293 -2.50 -15.06 8.26
C VAL A 293 -1.04 -15.41 8.57
N GLU A 294 -0.64 -15.24 9.83
CA GLU A 294 0.71 -15.51 10.34
C GLU A 294 0.57 -16.26 11.67
N GLY A 295 0.51 -17.60 11.61
CA GLY A 295 0.21 -18.42 12.78
C GLY A 295 -1.19 -18.10 13.32
N THR A 296 -1.28 -17.66 14.58
CA THR A 296 -2.53 -17.24 15.20
C THR A 296 -2.90 -15.79 14.89
N LYS A 297 -2.01 -15.01 14.28
CA LYS A 297 -2.25 -13.60 13.97
C LYS A 297 -2.91 -13.47 12.61
N VAL A 298 -4.06 -12.80 12.57
CA VAL A 298 -4.84 -12.57 11.36
C VAL A 298 -4.99 -11.08 11.15
N THR A 299 -4.53 -10.61 10.00
CA THR A 299 -4.73 -9.23 9.58
C THR A 299 -6.01 -9.16 8.75
N ILE A 300 -6.89 -8.23 9.09
CA ILE A 300 -8.25 -8.11 8.55
C ILE A 300 -8.51 -6.72 7.98
N LEU A 301 -9.38 -6.66 6.97
CA LEU A 301 -9.97 -5.45 6.40
C LEU A 301 -11.43 -5.40 6.81
N HIS A 302 -11.85 -4.28 7.39
CA HIS A 302 -13.17 -4.15 7.97
C HIS A 302 -13.61 -2.68 7.96
N GLN A 303 -14.90 -2.44 8.14
CA GLN A 303 -15.45 -1.11 8.41
C GLN A 303 -16.49 -1.21 9.52
N ASN A 304 -17.00 -0.07 9.97
CA ASN A 304 -17.93 0.04 11.10
C ASN A 304 -17.36 -0.44 12.44
N PHE A 305 -16.08 -0.14 12.68
CA PHE A 305 -15.43 -0.40 13.97
C PHE A 305 -14.90 0.93 14.53
N GLY A 306 -15.82 1.69 15.14
CA GLY A 306 -15.60 3.09 15.52
C GLY A 306 -15.74 4.10 14.38
N LYS A 307 -15.50 3.70 13.12
CA LYS A 307 -15.71 4.53 11.91
C LYS A 307 -16.32 3.72 10.77
N LYS A 308 -17.19 4.33 9.96
CA LYS A 308 -17.81 3.73 8.76
C LYS A 308 -16.91 3.80 7.50
N ILE A 309 -15.62 3.61 7.67
CA ILE A 309 -14.63 3.55 6.58
C ILE A 309 -13.81 2.27 6.70
N VAL A 310 -13.29 1.78 5.58
CA VAL A 310 -12.44 0.59 5.57
C VAL A 310 -11.11 0.90 6.26
N THR A 311 -10.81 0.13 7.29
CA THR A 311 -9.56 0.15 8.05
C THR A 311 -8.94 -1.24 8.11
N LYS A 312 -7.72 -1.30 8.63
CA LYS A 312 -6.99 -2.54 8.87
C LYS A 312 -6.76 -2.74 10.36
N LEU A 313 -6.90 -3.97 10.82
CA LEU A 313 -6.49 -4.40 12.16
C LEU A 313 -5.78 -5.75 12.08
N THR A 314 -4.90 -6.05 13.03
CA THR A 314 -4.38 -7.40 13.25
C THR A 314 -4.91 -7.91 14.58
N VAL A 315 -5.57 -9.06 14.55
CA VAL A 315 -6.08 -9.76 15.74
C VAL A 315 -5.26 -11.03 15.96
N ASP A 316 -5.04 -11.41 17.22
CA ASP A 316 -4.37 -12.66 17.57
C ASP A 316 -5.42 -13.64 18.11
N PHE A 317 -5.71 -14.70 17.35
CA PHE A 317 -6.69 -15.71 17.73
C PHE A 317 -6.29 -16.50 18.98
N LYS A 318 -5.00 -16.49 19.36
CA LYS A 318 -4.57 -17.04 20.65
C LYS A 318 -5.22 -16.31 21.83
N ASN A 319 -5.58 -15.05 21.64
CA ASN A 319 -6.16 -14.20 22.68
C ASN A 319 -7.70 -14.23 22.68
N MET A 320 -8.34 -15.01 21.79
CA MET A 320 -9.79 -15.11 21.76
C MET A 320 -10.27 -15.99 22.92
N THR A 321 -10.98 -15.40 23.88
CA THR A 321 -11.42 -16.11 25.11
C THR A 321 -12.90 -16.44 25.11
N LYS A 322 -13.72 -15.75 24.31
CA LYS A 322 -15.18 -15.98 24.21
C LYS A 322 -15.69 -15.72 22.80
N GLY A 323 -16.92 -16.19 22.53
CA GLY A 323 -17.67 -15.93 21.31
C GLY A 323 -17.44 -16.96 20.21
N LYS A 324 -17.96 -16.67 19.01
CA LYS A 324 -17.89 -17.55 17.85
C LYS A 324 -17.36 -16.80 16.64
N VAL A 325 -16.61 -17.52 15.80
CA VAL A 325 -16.13 -17.01 14.50
C VAL A 325 -16.40 -18.06 13.44
N TRP A 326 -17.08 -17.67 12.37
CA TRP A 326 -17.27 -18.49 11.19
C TRP A 326 -16.40 -17.96 10.06
N ALA A 327 -15.77 -18.88 9.33
CA ALA A 327 -14.95 -18.56 8.17
C ALA A 327 -15.60 -19.09 6.89
N TRP A 328 -15.51 -18.29 5.83
CA TRP A 328 -16.12 -18.57 4.55
C TRP A 328 -15.13 -18.35 3.42
N ARG A 329 -15.06 -19.33 2.52
CA ARG A 329 -14.33 -19.22 1.26
C ARG A 329 -15.29 -18.76 0.16
N PRO A 330 -14.94 -17.71 -0.60
CA PRO A 330 -15.73 -17.28 -1.76
C PRO A 330 -15.99 -18.45 -2.73
N VAL A 331 -17.21 -18.52 -3.25
CA VAL A 331 -17.63 -19.47 -4.29
C VAL A 331 -18.07 -18.66 -5.51
N SER A 332 -17.72 -19.12 -6.72
CA SER A 332 -18.15 -18.47 -7.96
C SER A 332 -19.67 -18.36 -8.04
N ARG A 333 -20.14 -17.26 -8.64
CA ARG A 333 -21.55 -17.08 -8.97
C ARG A 333 -22.04 -18.15 -9.92
#